data_AF-A0A534L1K6-F1
#
_entry.id   AF-A0A534L1K6-F1
#
_cell.length_a   1.000
_cell.length_b   1.000
_cell.length_c   1.000
_cell.angle_alpha   90.00
_cell.angle_beta   90.00
_cell.angle_gamma   90.00
#
_symmetry.space_group_name_H-M   'P 1'
#
loop_
_entity.id
_entity.type
_entity.pdbx_description
1 polymer ?
#
loop_
_entity_poly.entity_id
_entity_poly.type
_entity_poly.pdbx_seq_one_letter_code
_entity_poly.pdbx_strand_id
1 'polypeptide(L)'
;MIHGAKVKFRAIERDDLPRLRDWRNSPAIRRRTREFRLLSLVDQERWSESLHNDRHTIMFDVLDEKDTLTGVAGLTYMDWKNRRAEVSICVGDEGAQGKG
;
A
#
# COMPACT_ATOMS: atom_id res chain seq x y z
N MET A 1 6.05 -3.37 13.81
CA MET A 1 5.06 -2.31 13.56
C MET A 1 5.74 -0.96 13.82
N ILE A 2 5.49 0.05 12.99
CA ILE A 2 6.00 1.41 13.16
C ILE A 2 4.82 2.29 13.58
N HIS A 3 4.96 3.03 14.67
CA HIS A 3 3.89 3.84 15.23
C HIS A 3 4.06 5.30 14.84
N GLY A 4 3.04 5.87 14.18
CA GLY A 4 2.89 7.30 14.00
C GLY A 4 1.91 7.89 15.01
N ALA A 5 1.62 9.19 14.88
CA ALA A 5 0.69 9.89 15.79
C ALA A 5 -0.78 9.48 15.60
N LYS A 6 -1.19 9.14 14.36
CA LYS A 6 -2.58 8.79 14.01
C LYS A 6 -2.74 7.42 13.36
N VAL A 7 -1.64 6.86 12.86
CA VAL A 7 -1.63 5.62 12.08
C VAL A 7 -0.47 4.73 12.48
N LYS A 8 -0.60 3.44 12.21
CA LYS A 8 0.45 2.43 12.40
C LYS A 8 0.80 1.83 11.04
N PHE A 9 2.07 1.52 10.83
CA PHE A 9 2.53 0.78 9.66
C PHE A 9 2.94 -0.64 10.07
N ARG A 10 2.49 -1.64 9.31
CA ARG A 10 2.97 -3.02 9.43
C ARG A 10 3.35 -3.58 8.06
N ALA A 11 4.01 -4.74 8.07
CA ALA A 11 4.26 -5.47 6.84
C ALA A 11 2.93 -5.83 6.16
N ILE A 12 2.96 -5.94 4.83
CA ILE A 12 1.85 -6.44 4.03
C ILE A 12 1.59 -7.90 4.43
N GLU A 13 0.36 -8.23 4.80
CA GLU A 13 -0.05 -9.61 5.07
C GLU A 13 -0.97 -10.14 3.98
N ARG A 14 -0.97 -11.47 3.79
CA ARG A 14 -1.76 -12.11 2.72
C ARG A 14 -3.27 -11.87 2.88
N ASP A 15 -3.73 -11.78 4.12
CA ASP A 15 -5.15 -11.58 4.46
C ASP A 15 -5.69 -10.20 4.04
N ASP A 16 -4.80 -9.21 3.83
CA ASP A 16 -5.18 -7.85 3.41
C ASP A 16 -5.28 -7.70 1.88
N LEU A 17 -4.65 -8.60 1.13
CA LEU A 17 -4.56 -8.53 -0.33
C LEU A 17 -5.92 -8.39 -1.03
N PRO A 18 -7.00 -9.08 -0.60
CA PRO A 18 -8.33 -8.86 -1.19
C PRO A 18 -8.81 -7.41 -1.06
N ARG A 19 -8.58 -6.78 0.10
CA ARG A 19 -8.99 -5.39 0.35
C ARG A 19 -8.13 -4.41 -0.45
N LEU A 20 -6.81 -4.65 -0.53
CA LEU A 20 -5.90 -3.87 -1.37
C LEU A 20 -6.27 -3.95 -2.87
N ARG A 21 -6.65 -5.14 -3.35
CA ARG A 21 -7.16 -5.35 -4.71
C ARG A 21 -8.39 -4.51 -4.98
N ASP A 22 -9.37 -4.59 -4.09
CA ASP A 22 -10.67 -3.92 -4.28
C ASP A 22 -10.51 -2.41 -4.31
N TRP A 23 -9.63 -1.86 -3.47
CA TRP A 23 -9.24 -0.46 -3.53
C TRP A 23 -8.59 -0.10 -4.88
N ARG A 24 -7.59 -0.86 -5.35
CA ARG A 24 -6.93 -0.56 -6.64
C ARG A 24 -7.85 -0.75 -7.85
N ASN A 25 -8.85 -1.61 -7.76
CA ASN A 25 -9.85 -1.81 -8.80
C ASN A 25 -11.00 -0.80 -8.75
N SER A 26 -11.22 -0.13 -7.60
CA SER A 26 -12.24 0.89 -7.45
C SER A 26 -12.02 2.05 -8.43
N PRO A 27 -13.04 2.48 -9.20
CA PRO A 27 -12.93 3.62 -10.11
C PRO A 27 -12.50 4.93 -9.44
N ALA A 28 -12.82 5.10 -8.15
CA ALA A 28 -12.48 6.31 -7.38
C ALA A 28 -10.97 6.40 -7.10
N ILE A 29 -10.34 5.27 -6.81
CA ILE A 29 -8.91 5.17 -6.47
C ILE A 29 -8.08 4.97 -7.72
N ARG A 30 -8.52 4.11 -8.64
CA ARG A 30 -7.76 3.74 -9.84
C ARG A 30 -7.31 4.94 -10.67
N ARG A 31 -8.17 5.96 -10.81
CA ARG A 31 -7.85 7.24 -11.51
C ARG A 31 -6.65 7.98 -10.92
N ARG A 32 -6.29 7.69 -9.67
CA ARG A 32 -5.19 8.30 -8.91
C ARG A 32 -3.96 7.39 -8.81
N THR A 33 -4.01 6.20 -9.41
CA THR A 33 -2.93 5.21 -9.38
C THR A 33 -2.38 4.97 -10.78
N ARG A 34 -1.15 4.44 -10.86
CA ARG A 34 -0.51 4.03 -12.11
C ARG A 34 -1.13 2.78 -12.75
N GLU A 35 -2.02 2.10 -12.04
CA GLU A 35 -2.59 0.84 -12.50
C GLU A 35 -3.64 1.06 -13.60
N PHE A 36 -3.39 0.46 -14.76
CA PHE A 36 -4.28 0.57 -15.92
C PHE A 36 -5.13 -0.67 -16.15
N ARG A 37 -4.88 -1.79 -15.44
CA ARG A 37 -5.63 -3.05 -15.55
C ARG A 37 -6.41 -3.36 -14.28
N LEU A 38 -7.46 -4.17 -14.42
CA LEU A 38 -8.09 -4.78 -13.24
C LEU A 38 -7.15 -5.86 -12.72
N LEU A 39 -6.98 -5.89 -11.40
CA LEU A 39 -6.12 -6.83 -10.70
C LEU A 39 -6.96 -7.98 -10.17
N SER A 40 -6.50 -9.21 -10.42
CA SER A 40 -6.98 -10.40 -9.74
C SER A 40 -6.33 -10.54 -8.36
N LEU A 41 -6.79 -11.50 -7.57
CA LEU A 41 -6.10 -11.85 -6.31
C LEU A 41 -4.72 -12.44 -6.59
N VAL A 42 -4.58 -13.25 -7.65
CA VAL A 42 -3.31 -13.84 -8.08
C VAL A 42 -2.28 -12.75 -8.41
N ASP A 43 -2.70 -11.64 -9.01
CA ASP A 43 -1.81 -10.51 -9.29
C ASP A 43 -1.31 -9.85 -7.99
N GLN A 44 -2.16 -9.73 -6.97
CA GLN A 44 -1.76 -9.18 -5.67
C GLN A 44 -0.83 -10.13 -4.91
N GLU A 45 -1.09 -11.44 -4.95
CA GLU A 45 -0.24 -12.45 -4.32
C GLU A 45 1.17 -12.39 -4.91
N ARG A 46 1.28 -12.42 -6.24
CA ARG A 46 2.56 -12.27 -6.95
C ARG A 46 3.26 -10.96 -6.63
N TRP A 47 2.51 -9.87 -6.56
CA TRP A 47 3.04 -8.57 -6.15
C TRP A 47 3.60 -8.63 -4.72
N SER A 48 2.85 -9.17 -3.75
CA SER A 48 3.30 -9.30 -2.36
C SER A 48 4.55 -10.17 -2.21
N GLU A 49 4.64 -11.25 -2.98
CA GLU A 49 5.82 -12.12 -3.01
C GLU A 49 7.03 -11.41 -3.62
N SER A 50 6.82 -10.60 -4.67
CA SER A 50 7.89 -9.84 -5.31
C SER A 50 8.57 -8.83 -4.36
N LEU A 51 7.81 -8.25 -3.41
CA LEU A 51 8.33 -7.29 -2.43
C LEU A 51 9.41 -7.89 -1.52
N HIS A 52 9.38 -9.21 -1.27
CA HIS A 52 10.37 -9.87 -0.42
C HIS A 52 11.76 -9.89 -1.05
N ASN A 53 11.82 -9.90 -2.38
CA ASN A 53 13.07 -9.97 -3.14
C ASN A 53 13.51 -8.60 -3.68
N ASP A 54 12.62 -7.60 -3.65
CA ASP A 54 12.90 -6.27 -4.17
C ASP A 54 13.59 -5.40 -3.12
N ARG A 55 14.88 -5.09 -3.37
CA ARG A 55 15.65 -4.17 -2.52
C ARG A 55 15.33 -2.70 -2.80
N HIS A 56 14.57 -2.39 -3.84
CA HIS A 56 14.25 -1.03 -4.27
C HIS A 56 12.82 -0.62 -3.90
N THR A 57 12.03 -1.53 -3.33
CA THR A 57 10.65 -1.26 -2.92
C THR A 57 10.37 -1.82 -1.53
N ILE A 58 9.80 -1.00 -0.66
CA ILE A 58 9.27 -1.42 0.63
C ILE A 58 7.84 -0.88 0.74
N MET A 59 6.89 -1.76 1.04
CA MET A 59 5.47 -1.41 1.20
C MET A 59 4.97 -1.83 2.58
N PHE A 60 3.98 -1.10 3.06
CA PHE A 60 3.38 -1.24 4.37
C PHE A 60 1.87 -1.14 4.28
N ASP A 61 1.20 -1.97 5.06
CA ASP A 61 -0.19 -1.77 5.39
C ASP A 61 -0.30 -0.62 6.39
N VAL A 62 -1.25 0.27 6.15
CA VAL A 62 -1.55 1.42 7.00
C VAL A 62 -2.79 1.10 7.81
N LEU A 63 -2.65 1.12 9.14
CA LEU A 63 -3.71 0.84 10.10
C LEU A 63 -4.09 2.13 10.83
N ASP A 64 -5.36 2.24 11.23
CA ASP A 64 -5.82 3.26 12.17
C ASP A 64 -5.44 2.89 13.62
N GLU A 65 -5.85 3.71 14.59
CA GLU A 65 -5.61 3.49 16.02
C GLU A 65 -6.22 2.17 16.52
N LYS A 66 -7.29 1.70 15.88
CA LYS A 66 -8.04 0.47 16.19
C LYS A 66 -7.55 -0.74 15.41
N ASP A 67 -6.38 -0.65 14.77
CA ASP A 67 -5.78 -1.70 13.95
C ASP A 67 -6.61 -2.11 12.73
N THR A 68 -7.45 -1.20 12.22
CA THR A 68 -8.24 -1.40 11.00
C THR A 68 -7.42 -1.00 9.78
N LEU A 69 -7.33 -1.90 8.80
CA LEU A 69 -6.68 -1.60 7.52
C LEU A 69 -7.36 -0.41 6.83
N THR A 70 -6.57 0.63 6.58
CA THR A 70 -7.02 1.93 6.10
C THR A 70 -6.42 2.28 4.74
N GLY A 71 -5.22 1.76 4.45
CA GLY A 71 -4.54 2.02 3.19
C GLY A 71 -3.26 1.23 3.05
N VAL A 72 -2.49 1.61 2.04
CA VAL A 72 -1.16 1.07 1.76
C VAL A 72 -0.21 2.22 1.45
N ALA A 73 1.01 2.17 1.97
CA ALA A 73 2.03 3.18 1.74
C ALA A 73 3.41 2.54 1.65
N GLY A 74 4.36 3.21 1.01
CA GLY A 74 5.70 2.66 0.87
C GLY A 74 6.68 3.59 0.17
N LEU A 75 7.91 3.09 0.06
CA LEU A 75 8.98 3.70 -0.69
C LEU A 75 9.27 2.81 -1.90
N THR A 76 9.16 3.37 -3.11
CA THR A 76 9.41 2.68 -4.38
C THR A 76 10.60 3.32 -5.09
N TYR A 77 11.23 2.58 -6.01
CA TYR A 77 12.36 3.08 -6.82
C TYR A 77 13.51 3.62 -5.96
N MET A 78 13.81 2.96 -4.84
CA MET A 78 14.86 3.39 -3.92
C MET A 78 16.24 3.31 -4.58
N ASP A 79 16.92 4.46 -4.65
CA ASP A 79 18.34 4.57 -4.98
C ASP A 79 19.14 4.73 -3.69
N TRP A 80 19.72 3.63 -3.23
CA TRP A 80 20.51 3.57 -2.00
C TRP A 80 21.76 4.44 -2.06
N LYS A 81 22.38 4.60 -3.24
CA LYS A 81 23.62 5.38 -3.39
C LYS A 81 23.31 6.87 -3.26
N ASN A 82 22.25 7.33 -3.90
CA ASN A 82 21.86 8.75 -3.91
C ASN A 82 20.91 9.13 -2.78
N ARG A 83 20.47 8.16 -1.95
CA ARG A 83 19.50 8.32 -0.86
C ARG A 83 18.19 8.95 -1.35
N ARG A 84 17.64 8.40 -2.43
CA ARG A 84 16.39 8.84 -3.05
C ARG A 84 15.38 7.71 -3.10
N ALA A 85 14.11 8.05 -3.00
CA ALA A 85 12.99 7.13 -3.17
C ALA A 85 11.77 7.93 -3.62
N GLU A 86 10.80 7.25 -4.20
CA GLU A 86 9.47 7.79 -4.46
C GLU A 86 8.49 7.30 -3.39
N VAL A 87 7.63 8.17 -2.90
CA VAL A 87 6.58 7.79 -1.97
C VAL A 87 5.38 7.26 -2.76
N SER A 88 4.99 6.02 -2.46
CA SER A 88 3.73 5.43 -2.92
C SER A 88 2.72 5.48 -1.77
N ILE A 89 1.53 6.01 -2.00
CA ILE A 89 0.47 6.09 -1.00
C ILE A 89 -0.90 5.91 -1.62
N CYS A 90 -1.74 5.14 -0.94
CA CYS A 90 -3.15 4.97 -1.26
C CYS A 90 -3.95 4.83 0.03
N VAL A 91 -4.82 5.82 0.30
CA VAL A 91 -5.81 5.73 1.37
C VAL A 91 -7.07 5.10 0.78
N GLY A 92 -7.23 3.81 1.03
CA GLY A 92 -8.28 3.02 0.40
C GLY A 92 -9.61 3.08 1.14
N ASP A 93 -9.57 3.18 2.47
CA ASP A 93 -10.74 3.33 3.30
C ASP A 93 -11.37 4.72 3.13
N GLU A 94 -12.59 4.77 2.60
CA GLU A 94 -13.31 6.03 2.37
C GLU A 94 -13.52 6.81 3.67
N GLY A 95 -13.76 6.09 4.77
CA GLY A 95 -13.91 6.66 6.10
C GLY A 95 -12.66 7.37 6.61
N ALA A 96 -11.48 7.10 6.05
CA ALA A 96 -10.23 7.72 6.43
C ALA A 96 -9.74 8.81 5.46
N GLN A 97 -10.37 8.95 4.29
CA GLN A 97 -9.98 9.98 3.32
C GLN A 97 -10.34 11.39 3.83
N GLY A 98 -9.49 12.38 3.54
CA GLY A 98 -9.75 13.78 3.88
C GLY A 98 -9.60 14.14 5.36
N LYS A 99 -8.95 13.29 6.18
CA LYS A 99 -8.84 13.47 7.64
C LYS A 99 -7.51 14.08 8.14
N GLY A 100 -6.61 14.47 7.24
CA GLY A 100 -5.28 15.01 7.57
C GLY A 100 -4.47 14.03 8.41
#